data_AF-A0A9D9GUF6-F1
#
_entry.id   AF-A0A9D9GUF6-F1
#
_cell.length_a   1.000
_cell.length_b   1.000
_cell.length_c   1.000
_cell.angle_alpha   90.00
_cell.angle_beta   90.00
_cell.angle_gamma   90.00
#
_symmetry.space_group_name_H-M   'P 1'
#
loop_
_entity.id
_entity.type
_entity.pdbx_description
1 polymer ?
#
loop_
_entity_poly.entity_id
_entity_poly.type
_entity_poly.pdbx_seq_one_letter_code
_entity_poly.pdbx_strand_id
1 'polypeptide(L)'
;MAEEKKVTKRAKKEVSEEVKETEKKVTRKRVAKAPKEEVKETSEVVETKKPRKTKKASEEVKAPEVKEEKVSKKKKKVVEEAKPKRTESKASALNVKVTPRKARLVVNLVRNKDVDEALAILANVHKKACVMVSKVIKSAYANATNNFNMNGDKLYVSEIMVGDSVKMKRYLPRAKGSASGLVKRFSNIYVTLKERD
;
A
#
# COMPACT_ATOMS: atom_id res chain seq x y z
N MET A 1 -32.92 38.46 -40.57
CA MET A 1 -31.59 38.77 -39.98
C MET A 1 -31.60 38.97 -38.46
N ALA A 2 -32.42 39.86 -37.87
CA ALA A 2 -32.38 40.12 -36.42
C ALA A 2 -32.94 38.95 -35.59
N GLU A 3 -34.01 38.30 -36.06
CA GLU A 3 -34.62 37.14 -35.40
C GLU A 3 -33.74 35.90 -35.39
N GLU A 4 -33.11 35.54 -36.52
CA GLU A 4 -32.22 34.37 -36.60
C GLU A 4 -31.01 34.51 -35.65
N LYS A 5 -30.49 35.73 -35.50
CA LYS A 5 -29.44 36.06 -34.51
C LYS A 5 -29.94 35.96 -33.06
N LYS A 6 -31.25 36.08 -32.81
CA LYS A 6 -31.89 35.91 -31.50
C LYS A 6 -32.16 34.44 -31.19
N VAL A 7 -32.60 33.65 -32.17
CA VAL A 7 -32.78 32.18 -32.07
C VAL A 7 -31.44 31.48 -31.84
N THR A 8 -30.41 31.80 -32.63
CA THR A 8 -29.06 31.22 -32.44
C THR A 8 -28.40 31.63 -31.12
N LYS A 9 -28.69 32.82 -30.58
CA LYS A 9 -28.27 33.20 -29.21
C LYS A 9 -29.02 32.43 -28.11
N ARG A 10 -30.31 32.12 -28.29
CA ARG A 10 -31.08 31.29 -27.35
C ARG A 10 -30.55 29.85 -27.30
N ALA A 11 -30.40 29.21 -28.46
CA ALA A 11 -29.84 27.86 -28.56
C ALA A 11 -28.43 27.75 -27.93
N LYS A 12 -27.54 28.75 -28.17
CA LYS A 12 -26.21 28.79 -27.53
C LYS A 12 -26.27 29.00 -26.01
N LYS A 13 -27.31 29.66 -25.49
CA LYS A 13 -27.52 29.84 -24.05
C LYS A 13 -28.00 28.53 -23.41
N GLU A 14 -28.97 27.86 -24.02
CA GLU A 14 -29.51 26.58 -23.55
C GLU A 14 -28.42 25.50 -23.44
N VAL A 15 -27.62 25.30 -24.51
CA VAL A 15 -26.47 24.37 -24.48
C VAL A 15 -25.45 24.75 -23.38
N SER A 16 -25.26 26.05 -23.11
CA SER A 16 -24.36 26.50 -22.02
C SER A 16 -24.93 26.30 -20.62
N GLU A 17 -26.25 26.17 -20.48
CA GLU A 17 -26.92 25.91 -19.20
C GLU A 17 -26.96 24.39 -18.91
N GLU A 18 -27.13 23.53 -19.92
CA GLU A 18 -27.00 22.07 -19.79
C GLU A 18 -25.58 21.62 -19.39
N VAL A 19 -24.53 22.23 -19.98
CA VAL A 19 -23.13 21.97 -19.57
C VAL A 19 -22.90 22.39 -18.10
N LYS A 20 -23.46 23.52 -17.67
CA LYS A 20 -23.34 23.97 -16.26
C LYS A 20 -24.14 23.08 -15.28
N GLU A 21 -25.26 22.51 -15.69
CA GLU A 21 -25.99 21.54 -14.87
C GLU A 21 -25.23 20.21 -14.73
N THR A 22 -24.65 19.71 -15.81
CA THR A 22 -23.84 18.48 -15.77
C THR A 22 -22.58 18.65 -14.90
N GLU A 23 -21.87 19.77 -14.99
CA GLU A 23 -20.75 20.11 -14.09
C GLU A 23 -21.17 20.22 -12.60
N LYS A 24 -22.32 20.85 -12.31
CA LYS A 24 -22.91 20.89 -10.96
C LYS A 24 -23.30 19.50 -10.44
N LYS A 25 -23.70 18.57 -11.33
CA LYS A 25 -24.07 17.19 -10.98
C LYS A 25 -22.84 16.31 -10.70
N VAL A 26 -21.71 16.57 -11.36
CA VAL A 26 -20.42 15.91 -11.11
C VAL A 26 -19.80 16.38 -9.79
N THR A 27 -19.81 17.69 -9.52
CA THR A 27 -19.23 18.28 -8.30
C THR A 27 -19.99 17.90 -7.02
N ARG A 28 -21.32 17.81 -7.07
CA ARG A 28 -22.15 17.30 -5.94
C ARG A 28 -21.83 15.84 -5.53
N LYS A 29 -21.11 15.06 -6.34
CA LYS A 29 -20.75 13.67 -6.05
C LYS A 29 -19.37 13.50 -5.40
N ARG A 30 -18.69 14.59 -5.01
CA ARG A 30 -17.34 14.59 -4.39
C ARG A 30 -17.19 15.51 -3.16
N VAL A 31 -18.21 15.63 -2.30
CA VAL A 31 -18.05 16.33 -0.99
C VAL A 31 -18.60 15.48 0.16
N ALA A 32 -17.82 14.47 0.55
CA ALA A 32 -17.82 13.79 1.85
C ALA A 32 -16.52 12.95 1.91
N LYS A 33 -15.70 12.96 2.96
CA LYS A 33 -15.74 13.66 4.25
C LYS A 33 -14.31 13.76 4.77
N ALA A 34 -13.90 14.92 5.27
CA ALA A 34 -12.65 15.10 6.00
C ALA A 34 -12.91 15.98 7.24
N PRO A 35 -12.76 15.45 8.47
CA PRO A 35 -12.70 16.26 9.67
C PRO A 35 -11.24 16.53 10.05
N LYS A 36 -10.90 17.80 10.27
CA LYS A 36 -9.76 18.17 11.13
C LYS A 36 -10.22 18.14 12.59
N GLU A 37 -9.25 18.03 13.50
CA GLU A 37 -9.46 18.15 14.94
C GLU A 37 -10.02 19.54 15.31
N GLU A 38 -10.90 19.57 16.31
CA GLU A 38 -10.93 20.68 17.27
C GLU A 38 -11.50 20.19 18.61
N VAL A 39 -10.99 20.78 19.70
CA VAL A 39 -11.15 20.28 21.08
C VAL A 39 -12.36 20.94 21.75
N LYS A 40 -13.13 20.15 22.51
CA LYS A 40 -13.97 20.69 23.61
C LYS A 40 -14.12 19.67 24.73
N GLU A 41 -13.64 20.04 25.91
CA GLU A 41 -13.93 19.37 27.17
C GLU A 41 -15.30 19.85 27.70
N THR A 42 -16.08 18.95 28.32
CA THR A 42 -16.56 19.07 29.72
C THR A 42 -17.39 17.82 30.11
N SER A 43 -17.00 17.20 31.23
CA SER A 43 -17.82 16.47 32.22
C SER A 43 -19.03 15.61 31.79
N GLU A 44 -18.97 14.29 32.04
CA GLU A 44 -19.72 13.64 33.14
C GLU A 44 -19.19 12.22 33.45
N VAL A 45 -19.76 11.54 34.47
CA VAL A 45 -19.06 10.56 35.34
C VAL A 45 -19.63 9.12 35.21
N VAL A 46 -18.94 8.14 35.80
CA VAL A 46 -19.34 6.71 36.01
C VAL A 46 -19.08 5.84 34.75
N GLU A 47 -18.41 4.67 34.77
CA GLU A 47 -18.25 3.65 35.83
C GLU A 47 -16.86 2.96 35.80
N THR A 48 -16.43 2.33 36.91
CA THR A 48 -15.07 1.77 37.05
C THR A 48 -14.98 0.24 36.88
N LYS A 49 -13.93 -0.27 36.20
CA LYS A 49 -13.43 -1.65 36.38
C LYS A 49 -11.91 -1.71 36.52
N LYS A 50 -11.45 -2.17 37.70
CA LYS A 50 -10.05 -2.30 38.15
C LYS A 50 -9.26 -3.38 37.41
N PRO A 51 -7.93 -3.20 37.31
CA PRO A 51 -6.94 -4.25 37.55
C PRO A 51 -6.30 -4.15 38.95
N ARG A 52 -5.76 -5.26 39.46
CA ARG A 52 -5.32 -5.44 40.86
C ARG A 52 -3.94 -4.81 41.15
N LYS A 53 -3.79 -4.25 42.36
CA LYS A 53 -2.47 -4.00 42.99
C LYS A 53 -1.91 -5.30 43.57
N THR A 54 -0.58 -5.48 43.47
CA THR A 54 0.22 -6.30 44.40
C THR A 54 1.25 -5.40 45.08
N LYS A 55 1.37 -5.52 46.40
CA LYS A 55 2.39 -4.89 47.28
C LYS A 55 3.74 -5.62 47.04
N LYS A 56 4.93 -5.24 47.51
CA LYS A 56 5.48 -4.28 48.50
C LYS A 56 6.74 -3.61 47.82
N ALA A 57 7.52 -2.68 48.37
CA ALA A 57 7.58 -2.05 49.70
C ALA A 57 7.97 -0.55 49.62
N SER A 58 9.05 -0.15 50.28
CA SER A 58 9.47 1.23 50.57
C SER A 58 10.94 1.26 50.99
N GLU A 59 11.72 2.26 50.56
CA GLU A 59 12.78 2.85 51.39
C GLU A 59 13.16 4.25 50.86
N GLU A 60 13.17 5.26 51.74
CA GLU A 60 13.63 6.62 51.47
C GLU A 60 14.87 6.91 52.33
N VAL A 61 16.04 7.19 51.74
CA VAL A 61 17.17 7.79 52.47
C VAL A 61 17.96 8.77 51.58
N LYS A 62 17.74 10.07 51.84
CA LYS A 62 18.74 11.15 51.98
C LYS A 62 19.79 11.40 50.87
N ALA A 63 19.69 12.57 50.23
CA ALA A 63 20.79 13.18 49.46
C ALA A 63 21.89 13.74 50.39
N PRO A 64 23.15 13.76 49.92
CA PRO A 64 23.87 15.04 49.83
C PRO A 64 24.75 15.20 48.56
N GLU A 65 24.98 16.45 48.17
CA GLU A 65 26.02 16.90 47.23
C GLU A 65 27.42 16.82 47.93
N VAL A 66 28.62 16.95 47.34
CA VAL A 66 29.16 17.54 46.09
C VAL A 66 30.46 16.79 45.72
N LYS A 67 30.76 16.60 44.43
CA LYS A 67 32.09 16.87 43.80
C LYS A 67 32.10 16.61 42.29
N GLU A 68 32.72 17.53 41.56
CA GLU A 68 32.75 17.55 40.10
C GLU A 68 33.80 16.59 39.53
N GLU A 69 33.47 15.88 38.44
CA GLU A 69 34.44 15.69 37.35
C GLU A 69 33.75 15.85 35.99
N LYS A 70 34.45 16.52 35.07
CA LYS A 70 33.94 16.88 33.75
C LYS A 70 34.07 15.69 32.79
N VAL A 71 32.98 14.99 32.52
CA VAL A 71 32.79 14.33 31.22
C VAL A 71 31.72 15.06 30.45
N SER A 72 32.17 15.83 29.45
CA SER A 72 31.30 16.55 28.51
C SER A 72 30.16 15.65 28.04
N LYS A 73 28.90 16.09 28.25
CA LYS A 73 27.72 15.51 27.60
C LYS A 73 27.79 15.78 26.09
N LYS A 74 28.66 15.03 25.40
CA LYS A 74 28.62 14.83 23.96
C LYS A 74 27.17 14.45 23.67
N LYS A 75 26.48 15.28 22.87
CA LYS A 75 25.18 14.93 22.30
C LYS A 75 25.28 13.48 21.84
N LYS A 76 24.33 12.62 22.22
CA LYS A 76 24.19 11.29 21.61
C LYS A 76 23.79 11.51 20.15
N LYS A 77 24.78 11.88 19.33
CA LYS A 77 24.84 11.62 17.91
C LYS A 77 24.90 10.11 17.85
N VAL A 78 23.72 9.48 17.86
CA VAL A 78 23.57 8.09 17.47
C VAL A 78 24.23 8.03 16.11
N VAL A 79 25.38 7.36 16.05
CA VAL A 79 26.08 7.17 14.79
C VAL A 79 25.12 6.37 13.95
N GLU A 80 24.63 6.98 12.87
CA GLU A 80 23.81 6.30 11.89
C GLU A 80 24.76 5.37 11.12
N GLU A 81 25.00 4.20 11.72
CA GLU A 81 25.85 3.17 11.16
C GLU A 81 25.32 2.83 9.77
N ALA A 82 26.14 3.09 8.76
CA ALA A 82 25.76 2.94 7.38
C ALA A 82 25.40 1.47 7.11
N LYS A 83 24.09 1.18 7.11
CA LYS A 83 23.55 -0.10 6.65
C LYS A 83 24.21 -0.40 5.30
N PRO A 84 24.71 -1.62 5.07
CA PRO A 84 25.38 -1.94 3.82
C PRO A 84 24.46 -1.58 2.66
N LYS A 85 24.94 -0.71 1.76
CA LYS A 85 24.18 -0.29 0.57
C LYS A 85 23.80 -1.55 -0.20
N ARG A 86 22.54 -1.93 -0.13
CA ARG A 86 22.03 -3.11 -0.84
C ARG A 86 21.87 -2.72 -2.30
N THR A 87 22.48 -3.48 -3.21
CA THR A 87 22.38 -3.27 -4.66
C THR A 87 21.01 -3.68 -5.23
N GLU A 88 20.18 -4.35 -4.43
CA GLU A 88 18.89 -4.92 -4.85
C GLU A 88 17.79 -4.71 -3.81
N SER A 89 16.60 -4.33 -4.28
CA SER A 89 15.39 -4.21 -3.47
C SER A 89 14.51 -5.44 -3.68
N LYS A 90 14.13 -6.12 -2.60
CA LYS A 90 13.30 -7.33 -2.63
C LYS A 90 11.94 -7.08 -2.00
N ALA A 91 10.90 -7.63 -2.62
CA ALA A 91 9.55 -7.72 -2.06
C ALA A 91 8.93 -9.09 -2.36
N SER A 92 8.04 -9.56 -1.48
CA SER A 92 7.29 -10.79 -1.70
C SER A 92 5.85 -10.68 -1.20
N ALA A 93 4.95 -11.42 -1.84
CA ALA A 93 3.60 -11.66 -1.38
C ALA A 93 3.40 -13.17 -1.23
N LEU A 94 3.19 -13.61 0.02
CA LEU A 94 2.96 -15.00 0.36
C LEU A 94 1.45 -15.31 0.33
N ASN A 95 1.10 -16.57 0.03
CA ASN A 95 -0.26 -17.09 0.10
C ASN A 95 -1.29 -16.31 -0.74
N VAL A 96 -0.90 -15.86 -1.94
CA VAL A 96 -1.79 -15.16 -2.86
C VAL A 96 -2.84 -16.14 -3.41
N LYS A 97 -4.13 -15.73 -3.37
CA LYS A 97 -5.29 -16.48 -3.90
C LYS A 97 -5.37 -16.48 -5.43
N VAL A 98 -4.27 -16.84 -6.10
CA VAL A 98 -4.14 -16.99 -7.55
C VAL A 98 -3.42 -18.30 -7.85
N THR A 99 -3.84 -19.00 -8.90
CA THR A 99 -3.14 -20.22 -9.35
C THR A 99 -1.82 -19.83 -10.03
N PRO A 100 -0.68 -20.44 -9.66
CA PRO A 100 0.64 -20.01 -10.14
C PRO A 100 0.75 -19.95 -11.67
N ARG A 101 0.16 -20.90 -12.41
CA ARG A 101 0.09 -20.87 -13.88
C ARG A 101 -0.55 -19.59 -14.44
N LYS A 102 -1.58 -19.04 -13.78
CA LYS A 102 -2.24 -17.78 -14.21
C LYS A 102 -1.44 -16.54 -13.86
N ALA A 103 -0.65 -16.57 -12.79
CA ALA A 103 0.23 -15.47 -12.41
C ALA A 103 1.50 -15.42 -13.29
N ARG A 104 2.09 -16.58 -13.63
CA ARG A 104 3.25 -16.68 -14.54
C ARG A 104 3.02 -16.01 -15.90
N LEU A 105 1.81 -16.14 -16.47
CA LEU A 105 1.44 -15.46 -17.72
C LEU A 105 1.59 -13.94 -17.66
N VAL A 106 1.27 -13.31 -16.51
CA VAL A 106 1.39 -11.87 -16.31
C VAL A 106 2.82 -11.48 -15.97
N VAL A 107 3.48 -12.27 -15.12
CA VAL A 107 4.87 -12.05 -14.69
C VAL A 107 5.86 -12.07 -15.86
N ASN A 108 5.63 -12.91 -16.86
CA ASN A 108 6.48 -12.94 -18.06
C ASN A 108 6.39 -11.66 -18.92
N LEU A 109 5.34 -10.83 -18.78
CA LEU A 109 5.18 -9.59 -19.56
C LEU A 109 6.00 -8.41 -19.02
N VAL A 110 6.43 -8.48 -17.76
CA VAL A 110 7.06 -7.39 -16.99
C VAL A 110 8.50 -7.68 -16.56
N ARG A 111 9.04 -8.86 -16.90
CA ARG A 111 10.46 -9.19 -16.65
C ARG A 111 11.35 -8.31 -17.53
N ASN A 112 12.45 -7.81 -16.97
CA ASN A 112 13.45 -6.96 -17.62
C ASN A 112 12.93 -5.59 -18.13
N LYS A 113 11.74 -5.15 -17.66
CA LYS A 113 11.21 -3.83 -17.98
C LYS A 113 11.42 -2.86 -16.84
N ASP A 114 11.45 -1.58 -17.19
CA ASP A 114 11.55 -0.48 -16.23
C ASP A 114 10.27 -0.40 -15.39
N VAL A 115 10.36 0.09 -14.15
CA VAL A 115 9.25 -0.03 -13.18
C VAL A 115 7.97 0.66 -13.69
N ASP A 116 8.08 1.82 -14.31
CA ASP A 116 6.92 2.57 -14.81
C ASP A 116 6.26 1.88 -16.02
N GLU A 117 7.06 1.37 -16.97
CA GLU A 117 6.54 0.56 -18.07
C GLU A 117 5.82 -0.68 -17.56
N ALA A 118 6.42 -1.39 -16.58
CA ALA A 118 5.82 -2.57 -15.97
C ALA A 118 4.48 -2.23 -15.29
N LEU A 119 4.38 -1.09 -14.60
CA LEU A 119 3.14 -0.63 -13.99
C LEU A 119 2.08 -0.25 -15.04
N ALA A 120 2.46 0.42 -16.13
CA ALA A 120 1.57 0.76 -17.24
C ALA A 120 1.00 -0.50 -17.94
N ILE A 121 1.85 -1.49 -18.21
CA ILE A 121 1.43 -2.78 -18.79
C ILE A 121 0.45 -3.49 -17.85
N LEU A 122 0.74 -3.54 -16.55
CA LEU A 122 -0.13 -4.20 -15.57
C LEU A 122 -1.48 -3.49 -15.37
N ALA A 123 -1.57 -2.19 -15.61
CA ALA A 123 -2.83 -1.46 -15.60
C ALA A 123 -3.76 -1.87 -16.77
N ASN A 124 -3.17 -2.10 -17.96
CA ASN A 124 -3.92 -2.37 -19.19
C ASN A 124 -4.23 -3.86 -19.43
N VAL A 125 -3.49 -4.78 -18.81
CA VAL A 125 -3.69 -6.23 -19.01
C VAL A 125 -4.87 -6.76 -18.18
N HIS A 126 -5.93 -7.18 -18.87
CA HIS A 126 -7.17 -7.75 -18.33
C HIS A 126 -7.00 -9.14 -17.64
N LYS A 127 -6.22 -9.23 -16.56
CA LYS A 127 -6.06 -10.45 -15.73
C LYS A 127 -6.07 -10.10 -14.24
N LYS A 128 -6.81 -10.88 -13.43
CA LYS A 128 -6.86 -10.74 -11.96
C LYS A 128 -5.48 -10.77 -11.26
N ALA A 129 -4.49 -11.41 -11.87
CA ALA A 129 -3.13 -11.45 -11.32
C ALA A 129 -2.43 -10.08 -11.35
N CYS A 130 -2.76 -9.18 -12.29
CA CYS A 130 -2.14 -7.86 -12.41
C CYS A 130 -2.33 -7.00 -11.14
N VAL A 131 -3.51 -7.08 -10.52
CA VAL A 131 -3.83 -6.39 -9.26
C VAL A 131 -2.97 -6.86 -8.09
N MET A 132 -2.46 -8.09 -8.14
CA MET A 132 -1.56 -8.62 -7.10
C MET A 132 -0.10 -8.28 -7.43
N VAL A 133 0.33 -8.48 -8.68
CA VAL A 133 1.72 -8.19 -9.11
C VAL A 133 2.05 -6.70 -8.97
N SER A 134 1.15 -5.81 -9.41
CA SER A 134 1.34 -4.35 -9.28
C SER A 134 1.51 -3.87 -7.83
N LYS A 135 0.84 -4.50 -6.87
CA LYS A 135 1.04 -4.21 -5.44
C LYS A 135 2.44 -4.61 -4.97
N VAL A 136 2.96 -5.75 -5.41
CA VAL A 136 4.31 -6.20 -5.03
C VAL A 136 5.39 -5.31 -5.66
N ILE A 137 5.23 -4.92 -6.93
CA ILE A 137 6.16 -3.97 -7.59
C ILE A 137 6.14 -2.61 -6.89
N LYS A 138 4.96 -2.05 -6.57
CA LYS A 138 4.86 -0.80 -5.80
C LYS A 138 5.49 -0.90 -4.40
N SER A 139 5.37 -2.06 -3.74
CA SER A 139 6.06 -2.30 -2.46
C SER A 139 7.58 -2.41 -2.62
N ALA A 140 8.08 -3.01 -3.70
CA ALA A 140 9.52 -3.11 -3.98
C ALA A 140 10.11 -1.73 -4.31
N TYR A 141 9.37 -0.90 -5.05
CA TYR A 141 9.72 0.49 -5.34
C TYR A 141 9.81 1.33 -4.06
N ALA A 142 8.78 1.30 -3.22
CA ALA A 142 8.78 2.01 -1.94
C ALA A 142 9.91 1.55 -0.99
N ASN A 143 10.27 0.25 -1.02
CA ASN A 143 11.43 -0.25 -0.29
C ASN A 143 12.75 0.32 -0.85
N ALA A 144 12.88 0.39 -2.18
CA ALA A 144 14.06 0.91 -2.87
C ALA A 144 14.30 2.39 -2.54
N THR A 145 13.27 3.23 -2.65
CA THR A 145 13.38 4.67 -2.38
C THR A 145 13.60 4.96 -0.89
N ASN A 146 12.82 4.33 0.00
CA ASN A 146 12.75 4.76 1.40
C ASN A 146 13.79 4.08 2.32
N ASN A 147 14.19 2.84 2.01
CA ASN A 147 15.09 2.06 2.88
C ASN A 147 16.50 1.85 2.30
N PHE A 148 16.64 1.90 0.97
CA PHE A 148 17.91 1.64 0.29
C PHE A 148 18.47 2.85 -0.47
N ASN A 149 17.73 3.98 -0.49
CA ASN A 149 18.10 5.24 -1.14
C ASN A 149 18.50 5.08 -2.62
N MET A 150 17.85 4.14 -3.30
CA MET A 150 18.02 3.92 -4.75
C MET A 150 17.33 5.02 -5.55
N ASN A 151 17.86 5.31 -6.75
CA ASN A 151 17.22 6.22 -7.69
C ASN A 151 15.98 5.54 -8.32
N GLY A 152 14.79 6.06 -8.00
CA GLY A 152 13.50 5.54 -8.45
C GLY A 152 13.40 5.42 -9.97
N ASP A 153 13.89 6.42 -10.69
CA ASP A 153 13.77 6.53 -12.16
C ASP A 153 14.63 5.50 -12.91
N LYS A 154 15.65 4.95 -12.25
CA LYS A 154 16.57 3.94 -12.79
C LYS A 154 16.19 2.50 -12.41
N LEU A 155 15.10 2.28 -11.68
CA LEU A 155 14.73 0.93 -11.24
C LEU A 155 14.08 0.12 -12.36
N TYR A 156 14.57 -1.11 -12.52
CA TYR A 156 13.98 -2.10 -13.42
C TYR A 156 13.72 -3.44 -12.72
N VAL A 157 12.79 -4.22 -13.29
CA VAL A 157 12.42 -5.55 -12.78
C VAL A 157 13.46 -6.58 -13.21
N SER A 158 14.55 -6.67 -12.46
CA SER A 158 15.64 -7.65 -12.69
C SER A 158 15.15 -9.09 -12.60
N GLU A 159 14.45 -9.44 -11.52
CA GLU A 159 13.93 -10.80 -11.35
C GLU A 159 12.49 -10.78 -10.83
N ILE A 160 11.65 -11.63 -11.40
CA ILE A 160 10.29 -11.83 -10.94
C ILE A 160 9.87 -13.28 -11.16
N MET A 161 9.48 -13.93 -10.06
CA MET A 161 9.22 -15.36 -10.00
C MET A 161 7.93 -15.68 -9.23
N VAL A 162 7.30 -16.80 -9.59
CA VAL A 162 6.05 -17.27 -8.99
C VAL A 162 6.18 -18.73 -8.57
N GLY A 163 6.29 -18.92 -7.25
CA GLY A 163 6.29 -20.23 -6.61
C GLY A 163 4.88 -20.80 -6.45
N ASP A 164 4.81 -22.13 -6.41
CA ASP A 164 3.68 -22.82 -5.81
C ASP A 164 3.64 -22.53 -4.30
N SER A 165 2.45 -22.53 -3.72
CA SER A 165 2.24 -22.40 -2.26
C SER A 165 1.20 -23.41 -1.79
N VAL A 166 0.51 -23.14 -0.68
CA VAL A 166 -0.50 -24.02 -0.05
C VAL A 166 -1.49 -24.59 -1.07
N LYS A 167 -1.70 -25.91 -1.02
CA LYS A 167 -2.61 -26.67 -1.89
C LYS A 167 -3.75 -27.23 -1.07
N MET A 168 -4.87 -26.51 -1.02
CA MET A 168 -6.06 -26.96 -0.28
C MET A 168 -6.86 -27.98 -1.08
N LYS A 169 -6.86 -29.25 -0.62
CA LYS A 169 -7.74 -30.31 -1.14
C LYS A 169 -9.19 -30.03 -0.73
N ARG A 170 -10.12 -30.29 -1.64
CA ARG A 170 -11.58 -30.26 -1.49
C ARG A 170 -12.16 -31.42 -2.29
N TYR A 171 -13.38 -31.84 -1.98
CA TYR A 171 -14.09 -32.85 -2.76
C TYR A 171 -15.37 -32.26 -3.34
N LEU A 172 -15.75 -32.71 -4.53
CA LEU A 172 -17.01 -32.39 -5.17
C LEU A 172 -17.77 -33.72 -5.37
N PRO A 173 -19.02 -33.85 -4.87
CA PRO A 173 -19.83 -35.05 -5.08
C PRO A 173 -20.16 -35.22 -6.56
N ARG A 174 -20.25 -36.47 -7.01
CA ARG A 174 -20.53 -36.88 -8.39
C ARG A 174 -21.56 -38.01 -8.40
N ALA A 175 -21.94 -38.47 -9.59
CA ALA A 175 -22.94 -39.52 -9.76
C ALA A 175 -22.52 -40.87 -9.11
N LYS A 176 -23.50 -41.72 -8.82
CA LYS A 176 -23.31 -43.07 -8.24
C LYS A 176 -22.45 -43.10 -6.96
N GLY A 177 -22.65 -42.13 -6.05
CA GLY A 177 -21.94 -42.07 -4.77
C GLY A 177 -20.45 -41.71 -4.84
N SER A 178 -19.92 -41.39 -6.04
CA SER A 178 -18.52 -41.07 -6.22
C SER A 178 -18.18 -39.62 -5.84
N ALA A 179 -16.92 -39.36 -5.49
CA ALA A 179 -16.42 -38.02 -5.19
C ALA A 179 -15.13 -37.72 -5.97
N SER A 180 -15.06 -36.52 -6.57
CA SER A 180 -13.88 -36.07 -7.33
C SER A 180 -13.08 -35.02 -6.55
N GLY A 181 -11.75 -35.17 -6.53
CA GLY A 181 -10.85 -34.25 -5.84
C GLY A 181 -10.63 -32.93 -6.61
N LEU A 182 -10.72 -31.81 -5.90
CA LEU A 182 -10.46 -30.46 -6.39
C LEU A 182 -9.39 -29.78 -5.54
N VAL A 183 -8.32 -29.26 -6.16
CA VAL A 183 -7.25 -28.55 -5.43
C VAL A 183 -7.34 -27.04 -5.67
N LYS A 184 -7.62 -26.28 -4.60
CA LYS A 184 -7.48 -24.82 -4.60
C LYS A 184 -6.01 -24.47 -4.34
N ARG A 185 -5.29 -24.10 -5.40
CA ARG A 185 -3.86 -23.75 -5.39
C ARG A 185 -3.64 -22.27 -5.10
N PHE A 186 -2.69 -21.98 -4.22
CA PHE A 186 -2.17 -20.65 -3.92
C PHE A 186 -0.79 -20.47 -4.57
N SER A 187 -0.32 -19.22 -4.65
CA SER A 187 1.01 -18.88 -5.18
C SER A 187 1.74 -17.91 -4.26
N ASN A 188 3.07 -17.99 -4.23
CA ASN A 188 3.93 -16.94 -3.68
C ASN A 188 4.54 -16.15 -4.85
N ILE A 189 4.58 -14.83 -4.75
CA ILE A 189 5.16 -13.93 -5.75
C ILE A 189 6.38 -13.28 -5.13
N TYR A 190 7.51 -13.29 -5.82
CA TYR A 190 8.75 -12.62 -5.41
C TYR A 190 9.21 -11.68 -6.52
N VAL A 191 9.64 -10.48 -6.15
CA VAL A 191 10.12 -9.42 -7.03
C VAL A 191 11.47 -8.91 -6.50
N THR A 192 12.45 -8.80 -7.39
CA THR A 192 13.74 -8.15 -7.15
C THR A 192 13.88 -7.00 -8.14
N LEU A 193 14.05 -5.78 -7.64
CA LEU A 193 14.42 -4.61 -8.43
C LEU A 193 15.92 -4.34 -8.27
N LYS A 194 16.54 -3.85 -9.33
CA LYS A 194 17.92 -3.34 -9.34
C LYS A 194 17.94 -1.99 -10.04
N GLU A 195 18.96 -1.19 -9.79
CA GLU A 195 19.25 -0.01 -10.61
C GLU A 195 19.82 -0.46 -11.95
N ARG A 196 19.39 0.16 -13.05
CA ARG A 196 20.05 0.07 -14.35
C ARG A 196 21.25 1.02 -14.32
N ASP A 197 22.41 0.50 -14.75
CA ASP A 197 23.66 1.25 -14.86
C ASP A 197 23.47 2.53 -15.72
#